data_AF-A0A0C1Y6X0-F1
#
_entry.id   AF-A0A0C1Y6X0-F1
#
_cell.length_a   1.000
_cell.length_b   1.000
_cell.length_c   1.000
_cell.angle_alpha   90.00
_cell.angle_beta   90.00
_cell.angle_gamma   90.00
#
_symmetry.space_group_name_H-M   'P 1'
#
loop_
_entity.id
_entity.type
_entity.pdbx_description
1 polymer ?
#
loop_
_entity_poly.entity_id
_entity_poly.type
_entity_poly.pdbx_seq_one_letter_code
_entity_poly.pdbx_strand_id
1 'polypeptide(L)'
;MTNLEDPNAVARQVMAQDDQHSHAEIGAIQHLMMCARLTEAGVRKFQQQIQLYQSRHTLNRMLLEAGDLNLIRINAINIAFRVLNEAENPPVDQPADSQRDHQQRVRDYRRYLKVLLSDFSLSSL
;
A
#
# COMPACT_ATOMS: atom_id res chain seq x y z
N MET A 1 -2.00 -29.86 -3.67
CA MET A 1 -2.27 -29.00 -4.85
C MET A 1 -2.28 -27.57 -4.36
N THR A 2 -1.17 -26.83 -4.51
CA THR A 2 -1.16 -25.38 -4.26
C THR A 2 -2.01 -24.74 -5.34
N ASN A 3 -3.11 -24.09 -4.96
CA ASN A 3 -3.78 -23.12 -5.83
C ASN A 3 -2.72 -22.08 -6.22
N LEU A 4 -2.20 -22.16 -7.44
CA LEU A 4 -1.26 -21.18 -7.96
C LEU A 4 -2.07 -19.92 -8.25
N GLU A 5 -2.01 -18.96 -7.33
CA GLU A 5 -2.53 -17.63 -7.58
C GLU A 5 -1.73 -16.98 -8.71
N ASP A 6 -2.43 -16.29 -9.62
CA ASP A 6 -1.80 -15.55 -10.71
C ASP A 6 -1.06 -14.31 -10.16
N PRO A 7 0.28 -14.20 -10.32
CA PRO A 7 1.04 -13.05 -9.87
C PRO A 7 0.57 -11.72 -10.47
N ASN A 8 0.03 -11.72 -11.68
CA ASN A 8 -0.47 -10.50 -12.32
C ASN A 8 -1.77 -10.04 -11.67
N ALA A 9 -2.68 -10.97 -11.37
CA ALA A 9 -3.90 -10.68 -10.62
C ALA A 9 -3.58 -10.14 -9.22
N VAL A 10 -2.63 -10.77 -8.52
CA VAL A 10 -2.17 -10.30 -7.20
C VAL A 10 -1.55 -8.91 -7.28
N ALA A 11 -0.73 -8.63 -8.30
CA ALA A 11 -0.11 -7.31 -8.46
C ALA A 11 -1.16 -6.19 -8.63
N ARG A 12 -2.16 -6.42 -9.47
CA ARG A 12 -3.28 -5.48 -9.66
C ARG A 12 -4.11 -5.31 -8.39
N GLN A 13 -4.34 -6.40 -7.66
CA GLN A 13 -5.04 -6.35 -6.38
C GLN A 13 -4.28 -5.51 -5.35
N VAL A 14 -2.96 -5.67 -5.24
CA VAL A 14 -2.12 -4.87 -4.32
C VAL A 14 -2.19 -3.38 -4.68
N MET A 15 -2.10 -3.03 -5.97
CA MET A 15 -2.23 -1.63 -6.42
C MET A 15 -3.61 -1.05 -6.11
N ALA A 16 -4.68 -1.81 -6.32
CA ALA A 16 -6.03 -1.37 -5.98
C ALA A 16 -6.21 -1.15 -4.47
N GLN A 17 -5.58 -1.99 -3.63
CA GLN A 17 -5.59 -1.80 -2.19
C GLN A 17 -4.79 -0.57 -1.75
N ASP A 18 -3.63 -0.30 -2.37
CA ASP A 18 -2.84 0.91 -2.10
C ASP A 18 -3.59 2.18 -2.52
N ASP A 19 -4.34 2.15 -3.62
CA ASP A 19 -5.21 3.26 -4.04
C ASP A 19 -6.35 3.51 -3.04
N GLN A 20 -7.03 2.45 -2.60
CA GLN A 20 -8.10 2.57 -1.59
C GLN A 20 -7.56 3.10 -0.26
N HIS A 21 -6.41 2.59 0.18
CA HIS A 21 -5.74 3.07 1.38
C HIS A 21 -5.34 4.55 1.24
N SER A 22 -4.71 4.91 0.13
CA SER A 22 -4.31 6.30 -0.15
C SER A 22 -5.51 7.25 -0.14
N HIS A 23 -6.65 6.85 -0.70
CA HIS A 23 -7.88 7.64 -0.68
C HIS A 23 -8.41 7.85 0.76
N ALA A 24 -8.46 6.77 1.55
CA ALA A 24 -8.90 6.84 2.94
C ALA A 24 -8.00 7.74 3.80
N GLU A 25 -6.67 7.62 3.63
CA GLU A 25 -5.68 8.42 4.34
C GLU A 25 -5.77 9.91 3.99
N ILE A 26 -5.92 10.25 2.71
CA ILE A 26 -6.13 11.64 2.28
C ILE A 26 -7.38 12.22 2.96
N GLY A 27 -8.50 11.49 2.96
CA GLY A 27 -9.73 11.91 3.61
C GLY A 27 -9.56 12.13 5.11
N ALA A 28 -8.88 11.21 5.80
CA ALA A 28 -8.59 11.33 7.23
C ALA A 28 -7.71 12.54 7.54
N ILE A 29 -6.65 12.77 6.75
CA ILE A 29 -5.77 13.92 6.92
C ILE A 29 -6.52 15.23 6.67
N GLN A 30 -7.34 15.32 5.61
CA GLN A 30 -8.14 16.50 5.31
C GLN A 30 -9.12 16.83 6.45
N HIS A 31 -9.78 15.80 7.01
CA HIS A 31 -10.65 15.95 8.16
C HIS A 31 -9.88 16.47 9.39
N LEU A 32 -8.69 15.91 9.68
CA LEU A 32 -7.83 16.40 10.77
C LEU A 32 -7.40 17.85 10.55
N MET A 33 -7.03 18.23 9.32
CA MET A 33 -6.66 19.61 8.98
C MET A 33 -7.81 20.59 9.15
N MET A 34 -9.07 20.14 9.00
CA MET A 34 -10.26 20.96 9.21
C MET A 34 -10.61 21.12 10.68
N CYS A 35 -10.47 20.06 11.47
CA CYS A 35 -10.92 20.03 12.87
C CYS A 35 -9.85 20.45 13.88
N ALA A 36 -8.57 20.29 13.56
CA ALA A 36 -7.48 20.58 14.48
C ALA A 36 -6.91 21.99 14.30
N ARG A 37 -6.56 22.64 15.41
CA ARG A 37 -5.75 23.87 15.37
C ARG A 37 -4.29 23.49 15.13
N LEU A 38 -3.86 23.57 13.87
CA LEU A 38 -2.52 23.20 13.46
C LEU A 38 -1.55 24.39 13.46
N THR A 39 -0.29 24.12 13.78
CA THR A 39 0.81 25.04 13.46
C THR A 39 1.10 25.00 11.97
N GLU A 40 1.78 26.01 11.43
CA GLU A 40 2.21 25.97 10.02
C GLU A 40 3.06 24.74 9.68
N ALA A 41 3.93 24.32 10.60
CA ALA A 41 4.74 23.12 10.42
C ALA A 41 3.86 21.85 10.34
N GLY A 42 2.79 21.79 11.15
CA GLY A 42 1.80 20.72 11.10
C GLY A 42 1.04 20.69 9.77
N VAL A 43 0.60 21.86 9.28
CA VAL A 43 -0.05 22.00 7.97
C VAL A 43 0.87 21.51 6.85
N ARG A 44 2.13 21.95 6.82
CA ARG A 44 3.11 21.53 5.81
C ARG A 44 3.35 20.02 5.83
N LYS A 45 3.46 19.42 7.02
CA LYS A 45 3.62 17.96 7.16
C LYS A 45 2.43 17.20 6.56
N PHE A 46 1.21 17.62 6.85
CA PHE A 46 0.02 16.98 6.28
C PHE A 46 -0.10 17.17 4.76
N GLN A 47 0.25 18.35 4.24
CA GLN A 47 0.30 18.59 2.80
C GLN A 47 1.29 17.64 2.10
N GLN A 48 2.47 17.42 2.69
CA GLN A 48 3.45 16.47 2.16
C GLN A 48 2.92 15.03 2.17
N GLN A 49 2.18 14.63 3.22
CA GLN A 49 1.57 13.30 3.27
C GLN A 49 0.47 13.14 2.21
N ILE A 50 -0.39 14.14 2.01
CA ILE A 50 -1.40 14.14 0.94
C ILE A 50 -0.72 14.00 -0.42
N GLN A 51 0.33 14.78 -0.68
CA GLN A 51 1.09 14.72 -1.94
C GLN A 51 1.72 13.33 -2.17
N LEU A 52 2.22 12.69 -1.12
CA LEU A 52 2.75 11.33 -1.20
C LEU A 52 1.66 10.34 -1.64
N TYR A 53 0.49 10.35 -1.00
CA TYR A 53 -0.62 9.46 -1.35
C TYR A 53 -1.19 9.73 -2.74
N GLN A 54 -1.28 11.00 -3.15
CA GLN A 54 -1.67 11.37 -4.51
C GLN A 54 -0.66 10.84 -5.54
N SER A 55 0.64 10.98 -5.24
CA SER A 55 1.71 10.49 -6.12
C SER A 55 1.70 8.96 -6.28
N ARG A 56 1.38 8.22 -5.20
CA ARG A 56 1.16 6.76 -5.26
C ARG A 56 0.03 6.40 -6.22
N HIS A 57 -1.12 7.07 -6.08
CA HIS A 57 -2.26 6.85 -6.97
C HIS A 57 -1.92 7.16 -8.44
N THR A 58 -1.23 8.28 -8.70
CA THR A 58 -0.78 8.64 -10.06
C THR A 58 0.15 7.58 -10.63
N LEU A 59 1.14 7.11 -9.86
CA LEU A 59 2.04 6.04 -10.30
C LEU A 59 1.28 4.75 -10.61
N ASN A 60 0.34 4.35 -9.74
CA ASN A 60 -0.45 3.15 -9.94
C ASN A 60 -1.24 3.22 -11.25
N ARG A 61 -1.91 4.35 -11.51
CA ARG A 61 -2.62 4.59 -12.77
C ARG A 61 -1.70 4.55 -13.99
N MET A 62 -0.57 5.27 -13.95
CA MET A 62 0.38 5.30 -15.06
C MET A 62 0.90 3.90 -15.42
N LEU A 63 1.21 3.08 -14.42
CA LEU A 63 1.69 1.71 -14.63
C LEU A 63 0.59 0.80 -15.21
N LEU A 64 -0.64 0.93 -14.72
CA LEU A 64 -1.78 0.16 -15.22
C LEU A 64 -2.14 0.54 -16.67
N GLU A 65 -2.10 1.84 -16.99
CA GLU A 65 -2.36 2.40 -18.32
C GLU A 65 -1.24 2.01 -19.32
N ALA A 66 0.01 2.01 -18.89
CA ALA A 66 1.14 1.55 -19.70
C ALA A 66 1.10 0.04 -20.00
N GLY A 67 0.47 -0.76 -19.13
CA GLY A 67 0.27 -2.19 -19.33
C GLY A 67 1.53 -3.06 -19.16
N ASP A 68 2.66 -2.49 -18.74
CA ASP A 68 3.89 -3.23 -18.47
C ASP A 68 3.74 -4.07 -17.19
N LEU A 69 3.54 -5.38 -17.37
CA LEU A 69 3.33 -6.33 -16.28
C LEU A 69 4.53 -6.44 -15.34
N ASN A 70 5.75 -6.25 -15.83
CA ASN A 70 6.95 -6.31 -15.00
C ASN A 70 7.00 -5.10 -14.06
N LEU A 71 6.74 -3.90 -14.57
CA LEU A 71 6.70 -2.69 -13.75
C LEU A 71 5.53 -2.70 -12.75
N ILE A 72 4.36 -3.17 -13.17
CA ILE A 72 3.20 -3.40 -12.28
C ILE A 72 3.59 -4.32 -11.12
N ARG A 73 4.28 -5.43 -11.43
CA ARG A 73 4.70 -6.41 -10.43
C ARG A 73 5.79 -5.86 -9.50
N ILE A 74 6.79 -5.15 -10.02
CA ILE A 74 7.82 -4.47 -9.21
C ILE A 74 7.17 -3.47 -8.24
N ASN A 75 6.22 -2.67 -8.73
CA ASN A 75 5.54 -1.70 -7.90
C ASN A 75 4.69 -2.39 -6.81
N ALA A 76 3.98 -3.47 -7.15
CA ALA A 76 3.24 -4.26 -6.17
C ALA A 76 4.14 -4.87 -5.08
N ILE A 77 5.34 -5.34 -5.44
CA ILE A 77 6.34 -5.81 -4.47
C ILE A 77 6.77 -4.67 -3.53
N ASN A 78 7.07 -3.50 -4.08
CA ASN A 78 7.47 -2.32 -3.29
C ASN A 78 6.36 -1.88 -2.32
N ILE A 79 5.11 -1.87 -2.77
CA ILE A 79 3.93 -1.59 -1.92
C ILE A 79 3.86 -2.62 -0.80
N ALA A 80 3.96 -3.92 -1.13
CA ALA A 80 3.80 -4.97 -0.15
C ALA A 80 4.90 -4.95 0.93
N PHE A 81 6.15 -4.69 0.56
CA PHE A 81 7.22 -4.46 1.54
C PHE A 81 6.94 -3.26 2.42
N ARG A 82 6.49 -2.13 1.84
CA ARG A 82 6.18 -0.92 2.61
C ARG A 82 5.09 -1.20 3.65
N VAL A 83 4.00 -1.86 3.25
CA VAL A 83 2.90 -2.20 4.16
C VAL A 83 3.37 -3.08 5.30
N LEU A 84 4.25 -4.06 5.04
CA LEU A 84 4.79 -4.91 6.09
C LEU A 84 5.73 -4.15 7.03
N ASN A 85 6.58 -3.27 6.50
CA ASN A 85 7.46 -2.43 7.33
C ASN A 85 6.66 -1.48 8.23
N GLU A 86 5.60 -0.87 7.69
CA GLU A 86 4.68 -0.04 8.48
C GLU A 86 3.96 -0.86 9.56
N ALA A 87 3.72 -2.14 9.30
CA ALA A 87 3.06 -3.05 10.22
C ALA A 87 3.96 -3.62 11.32
N GLU A 88 5.29 -3.52 11.24
CA GLU A 88 6.22 -4.04 12.26
C GLU A 88 6.14 -3.29 13.60
N ASN A 89 5.52 -2.10 13.61
CA ASN A 89 5.30 -1.30 14.81
C ASN A 89 3.80 -1.04 15.05
N PRO A 90 3.01 -2.07 15.41
CA PRO A 90 1.60 -1.85 15.70
C PRO A 90 1.44 -0.95 16.92
N PRO A 91 0.48 0.00 16.93
CA PRO A 91 0.14 0.73 18.14
C PRO A 91 -0.21 -0.24 19.29
N VAL A 92 0.42 -0.02 20.45
CA VAL A 92 0.43 -0.93 21.61
C VAL A 92 -0.96 -1.11 22.24
N ASP A 93 -1.85 -0.11 22.10
CA ASP A 93 -3.18 -0.09 22.71
C ASP A 93 -4.29 -0.03 21.65
N GLN A 94 -4.40 -1.07 20.83
CA GLN A 94 -5.48 -1.18 19.85
C GLN A 94 -6.65 -2.03 20.35
N PRO A 95 -7.90 -1.68 20.00
CA PRO A 95 -9.05 -2.57 20.18
C PRO A 95 -8.80 -3.94 19.54
N ALA A 96 -9.37 -5.00 20.13
CA ALA A 96 -9.14 -6.39 19.69
C ALA A 96 -9.49 -6.60 18.20
N ASP A 97 -10.52 -5.94 17.69
CA ASP A 97 -10.92 -6.01 16.28
C ASP A 97 -9.87 -5.35 15.37
N SER A 98 -9.35 -4.18 15.73
CA SER A 98 -8.26 -3.52 15.01
C SER A 98 -6.98 -4.36 15.00
N GLN A 99 -6.70 -5.09 16.08
CA GLN A 99 -5.57 -6.01 16.16
C GLN A 99 -5.77 -7.23 15.24
N ARG A 100 -6.99 -7.76 15.13
CA ARG A 100 -7.31 -8.86 14.19
C ARG A 100 -7.18 -8.39 12.75
N ASP A 101 -7.70 -7.22 12.41
CA ASP A 101 -7.59 -6.63 11.07
C ASP A 101 -6.13 -6.40 10.69
N HIS A 102 -5.32 -5.90 11.63
CA HIS A 102 -3.88 -5.75 11.45
C HIS A 102 -3.18 -7.09 11.17
N GLN A 103 -3.44 -8.12 11.99
CA GLN A 103 -2.87 -9.45 11.78
C GLN A 103 -3.29 -10.05 10.43
N GLN A 104 -4.54 -9.83 10.03
CA GLN A 104 -5.06 -10.29 8.74
C GLN A 104 -4.32 -9.59 7.60
N ARG A 105 -4.18 -8.26 7.65
CA ARG A 105 -3.42 -7.49 6.67
C ARG A 105 -1.98 -7.99 6.55
N VAL A 106 -1.28 -8.23 7.66
CA VAL A 106 0.09 -8.76 7.65
C VAL A 106 0.15 -10.14 6.98
N ARG A 107 -0.81 -11.04 7.29
CA ARG A 107 -0.88 -12.36 6.64
C ARG A 107 -1.11 -12.25 5.14
N ASP A 108 -2.03 -11.39 4.72
CA ASP A 108 -2.37 -11.20 3.31
C ASP A 108 -1.19 -10.63 2.53
N TYR A 109 -0.52 -9.60 3.05
CA TYR A 109 0.64 -9.02 2.37
C TYR A 109 1.87 -9.94 2.35
N ARG A 110 2.06 -10.81 3.35
CA ARG A 110 3.08 -11.88 3.29
C ARG A 110 2.75 -12.91 2.21
N ARG A 111 1.47 -13.28 2.06
CA ARG A 111 1.01 -14.17 0.97
C ARG A 111 1.22 -13.49 -0.39
N TYR A 112 0.84 -12.22 -0.55
CA TYR A 112 1.03 -11.48 -1.79
C TYR A 112 2.50 -11.44 -2.18
N LEU A 113 3.42 -11.13 -1.26
CA LEU A 113 4.86 -11.17 -1.56
C LEU A 113 5.31 -12.55 -2.04
N LYS A 114 4.84 -13.63 -1.41
CA LYS A 114 5.21 -14.99 -1.84
C LYS A 114 4.79 -15.27 -3.30
N VAL A 115 3.59 -14.84 -3.70
CA VAL A 115 3.10 -14.99 -5.08
C VAL A 115 3.79 -14.03 -6.04
N LEU A 116 3.98 -12.77 -5.63
CA LEU A 116 4.67 -11.77 -6.44
C LEU A 116 6.13 -12.11 -6.66
N LEU A 117 6.75 -12.93 -5.81
CA LEU A 117 8.12 -13.39 -5.97
C LEU A 117 8.22 -14.78 -6.63
N SER A 118 7.13 -15.56 -6.71
CA SER A 118 7.16 -16.85 -7.41
C SER A 118 7.30 -16.60 -8.92
N ASP A 119 8.44 -17.01 -9.49
CA ASP A 119 8.84 -16.78 -10.88
C ASP A 119 9.39 -15.37 -11.18
N PHE A 120 9.72 -14.56 -10.16
CA PHE A 120 10.41 -13.29 -10.37
C PHE A 120 11.91 -13.52 -10.61
N SER A 121 12.28 -13.85 -11.85
CA SER A 121 13.67 -13.95 -12.28
C SER A 121 14.22 -12.55 -12.57
N LEU A 122 15.24 -12.11 -11.83
CA LEU A 122 15.98 -10.86 -12.06
C LEU A 122 16.87 -10.90 -13.32
N SER A 123 16.77 -11.94 -14.16
CA SER A 123 17.66 -12.21 -15.29
C SER A 123 17.52 -11.26 -16.49
N SER A 124 16.68 -10.23 -16.39
CA SER A 124 16.37 -9.31 -17.51
C SER A 124 16.64 -7.84 -17.18
N LEU A 125 17.51 -7.57 -16.21
CA LEU A 125 18.11 -6.25 -15.96
C LEU A 125 19.53 -6.19 -16.51
#